data_AF-A0A9E4IYS4-F1
#
_entry.id   AF-A0A9E4IYS4-F1
#
_cell.length_a   1.000
_cell.length_b   1.000
_cell.length_c   1.000
_cell.angle_alpha   90.00
_cell.angle_beta   90.00
_cell.angle_gamma   90.00
#
_symmetry.space_group_name_H-M   'P 1'
#
loop_
_entity.id
_entity.type
_entity.pdbx_description
1 polymer ?
#
loop_
_entity_poly.entity_id
_entity_poly.type
_entity_poly.pdbx_seq_one_letter_code
_entity_poly.pdbx_strand_id
1 'polypeptide(L)'
;IDTSQYAVSSAPLVAGDTVVVGSAITEGTGRKEAPPGHVRGYDVRTGEMKWIFHTIPQPGEFGNETWGNESWKWSGGANVWSNMSYDPELGYIYLPVGSPVTDYYGGHRPGDNLFANSLVCLDAETGERVWHFQFVHHAVWDYDLPAAPNLIDITVDGQPIKAVAQITKQGFTFVFDRATGQPVWPIEERPVPPSTVPGERTSPTQPYPTKPPLYLTNGSLEEDLIDFTDELRAEALEIYRQHSAGPLYTPPALGGNIVRPGWSGGANWWGAAFDPQTGRLYVPSWAHFSFVVLEAGDPANSDLTIRPQVSNLPGPRGLPLFKPPYSQLAALDMNAGEKLWSVPLGDGPRDHEASPRSATTRRAAARC
;
A
#
# COMPACT_ATOMS: atom_id res chain seq x y z
N ILE A 1 -12.88 13.97 -19.00
CA ILE A 1 -12.79 12.91 -17.98
C ILE A 1 -13.68 11.78 -18.44
N ASP A 2 -13.10 10.60 -18.66
CA ASP A 2 -13.86 9.40 -19.01
C ASP A 2 -14.48 8.81 -17.75
N THR A 3 -15.81 8.86 -17.65
CA THR A 3 -16.53 8.42 -16.45
C THR A 3 -16.58 6.91 -16.29
N SER A 4 -16.25 6.12 -17.33
CA SER A 4 -16.18 4.66 -17.18
C SER A 4 -14.97 4.19 -16.36
N GLN A 5 -14.02 5.10 -16.09
CA GLN A 5 -12.84 4.84 -15.28
C GLN A 5 -13.03 5.18 -13.79
N TYR A 6 -14.26 5.55 -13.38
CA TYR A 6 -14.58 5.95 -12.02
C TYR A 6 -15.58 4.96 -11.40
N ALA A 7 -15.27 4.48 -10.20
CA ALA A 7 -16.13 3.61 -9.42
C ALA A 7 -16.16 4.01 -7.94
N VAL A 8 -17.06 3.39 -7.17
CA VAL A 8 -17.11 3.48 -5.71
C VAL A 8 -17.09 2.06 -5.18
N SER A 9 -16.00 1.68 -4.51
CA SER A 9 -15.75 0.32 -4.00
C SER A 9 -16.00 0.16 -2.50
N SER A 10 -15.94 1.24 -1.73
CA SER A 10 -16.16 1.24 -0.27
C SER A 10 -17.38 2.08 0.11
N ALA A 11 -17.95 1.80 1.27
CA ALA A 11 -19.09 2.54 1.78
C ALA A 11 -18.73 4.01 2.05
N PRO A 12 -19.63 4.97 1.77
CA PRO A 12 -19.49 6.33 2.27
C PRO A 12 -19.38 6.36 3.80
N LEU A 13 -18.61 7.31 4.32
CA LEU A 13 -18.48 7.55 5.77
C LEU A 13 -19.46 8.65 6.18
N VAL A 14 -20.25 8.42 7.22
CA VAL A 14 -21.06 9.48 7.85
C VAL A 14 -20.28 10.05 9.03
N ALA A 15 -19.90 11.32 8.93
CA ALA A 15 -19.12 12.07 9.90
C ALA A 15 -19.94 13.29 10.37
N GLY A 16 -20.63 13.16 11.51
CA GLY A 16 -21.58 14.17 11.97
C GLY A 16 -22.74 14.32 10.98
N ASP A 17 -22.97 15.55 10.50
CA ASP A 17 -23.97 15.86 9.46
C ASP A 17 -23.38 15.82 8.02
N THR A 18 -22.14 15.31 7.84
CA THR A 18 -21.48 15.18 6.53
C THR A 18 -21.37 13.73 6.08
N VAL A 19 -21.81 13.42 4.86
CA VAL A 19 -21.51 12.16 4.14
C VAL A 19 -20.25 12.37 3.28
N VAL A 20 -19.21 11.60 3.54
CA VAL A 20 -17.92 11.67 2.84
C VAL A 20 -17.82 10.51 1.85
N VAL A 21 -17.49 10.83 0.60
CA VAL A 21 -17.43 9.86 -0.50
C VAL A 21 -16.04 9.89 -1.15
N GLY A 22 -15.40 8.71 -1.16
CA GLY A 22 -14.17 8.44 -1.88
C GLY A 22 -14.40 7.96 -3.32
N SER A 23 -13.43 7.26 -3.91
CA SER A 23 -13.54 6.68 -5.25
C SER A 23 -12.51 5.58 -5.49
N ALA A 24 -12.78 4.72 -6.46
CA ALA A 24 -11.81 3.82 -7.08
C ALA A 24 -11.64 4.24 -8.53
N ILE A 25 -10.42 4.58 -8.94
CA ILE A 25 -10.10 4.96 -10.32
C ILE A 25 -9.49 3.75 -11.02
N THR A 26 -9.88 3.52 -12.27
CA THR A 26 -9.31 2.42 -13.06
C THR A 26 -7.82 2.66 -13.29
N GLU A 27 -7.03 1.68 -12.86
CA GLU A 27 -5.59 1.59 -13.09
C GLU A 27 -5.29 0.89 -14.43
N GLY A 28 -4.08 1.06 -14.96
CA GLY A 28 -3.60 0.27 -16.11
C GLY A 28 -4.31 0.54 -17.45
N THR A 29 -4.94 1.71 -17.63
CA THR A 29 -5.69 2.08 -18.86
C THR A 29 -4.81 2.24 -20.10
N GLY A 30 -3.48 2.17 -19.95
CA GLY A 30 -2.54 2.47 -21.01
C GLY A 30 -2.53 3.96 -21.39
N ARG A 31 -3.04 4.84 -20.52
CA ARG A 31 -3.10 6.28 -20.75
C ARG A 31 -2.45 7.03 -19.58
N LYS A 32 -1.79 8.15 -19.86
CA LYS A 32 -1.29 9.07 -18.83
C LYS A 32 -2.43 9.88 -18.20
N GLU A 33 -3.47 10.19 -18.98
CA GLU A 33 -4.68 10.85 -18.50
C GLU A 33 -5.56 9.88 -17.70
N ALA A 34 -5.95 10.26 -16.49
CA ALA A 34 -6.92 9.53 -15.68
C ALA A 34 -7.79 10.49 -14.85
N PRO A 35 -9.02 10.11 -14.45
CA PRO A 35 -9.83 10.91 -13.53
C PRO A 35 -9.12 11.10 -12.17
N PRO A 36 -9.22 12.29 -11.56
CA PRO A 36 -8.70 12.49 -10.21
C PRO A 36 -9.61 11.88 -9.15
N GLY A 37 -8.99 11.35 -8.09
CA GLY A 37 -9.61 10.67 -6.97
C GLY A 37 -10.19 11.54 -5.87
N HIS A 38 -10.52 12.80 -6.17
CA HIS A 38 -10.92 13.80 -5.18
C HIS A 38 -12.05 13.34 -4.26
N VAL A 39 -11.94 13.67 -2.99
CA VAL A 39 -12.91 13.31 -1.95
C VAL A 39 -13.90 14.44 -1.77
N ARG A 40 -15.18 14.11 -1.56
CA ARG A 40 -16.26 15.10 -1.45
C ARG A 40 -17.08 14.85 -0.18
N GLY A 41 -17.48 15.94 0.46
CA GLY A 41 -18.42 15.94 1.57
C GLY A 41 -19.77 16.51 1.15
N TYR A 42 -20.85 15.86 1.56
CA TYR A 42 -22.22 16.25 1.27
C TYR A 42 -23.01 16.38 2.57
N ASP A 43 -23.97 17.29 2.63
CA ASP A 43 -24.90 17.35 3.74
C ASP A 43 -25.77 16.08 3.77
N VAL A 44 -25.84 15.43 4.94
CA VAL A 44 -26.53 14.14 5.09
C VAL A 44 -28.04 14.23 4.89
N ARG A 45 -28.64 15.41 5.03
CA ARG A 45 -30.09 15.63 4.92
C ARG A 45 -30.51 16.13 3.55
N THR A 46 -29.71 17.01 2.93
CA THR A 46 -30.06 17.64 1.65
C THR A 46 -29.36 17.00 0.46
N GLY A 47 -28.20 16.37 0.67
CA GLY A 47 -27.33 15.87 -0.40
C GLY A 47 -26.54 16.96 -1.13
N GLU A 48 -26.60 18.22 -0.67
CA GLU A 48 -25.81 19.31 -1.25
C GLU A 48 -24.32 19.11 -0.93
N MET A 49 -23.45 19.36 -1.91
CA MET A 49 -22.00 19.27 -1.71
C MET A 49 -21.54 20.43 -0.82
N LYS A 50 -20.97 20.10 0.34
CA LYS A 50 -20.41 21.05 1.30
C LYS A 50 -19.00 21.46 0.90
N TRP A 51 -18.19 20.49 0.50
CA TRP A 51 -16.79 20.69 0.16
C TRP A 51 -16.24 19.61 -0.78
N ILE A 52 -15.11 19.94 -1.42
CA ILE A 52 -14.27 19.02 -2.18
C ILE A 52 -12.83 19.17 -1.70
N PHE A 53 -12.18 18.05 -1.42
CA PHE A 53 -10.76 18.00 -1.16
C PHE A 53 -10.03 17.45 -2.40
N HIS A 54 -9.20 18.30 -3.00
CA HIS A 54 -8.39 17.94 -4.16
C HIS A 54 -7.16 17.12 -3.73
N THR A 55 -7.28 15.79 -3.77
CA THR A 55 -6.17 14.86 -3.51
C THR A 55 -5.01 15.01 -4.51
N ILE A 56 -5.30 15.50 -5.72
CA ILE A 56 -4.33 16.05 -6.67
C ILE A 56 -4.53 17.58 -6.66
N PRO A 57 -3.68 18.33 -5.95
CA PRO A 57 -3.88 19.76 -5.72
C PRO A 57 -3.90 20.56 -7.03
N GLN A 58 -4.74 21.59 -7.07
CA GLN A 58 -4.90 22.54 -8.16
C GLN A 58 -3.97 23.76 -7.98
N PRO A 59 -3.83 24.65 -8.98
CA PRO A 59 -2.97 25.83 -8.86
C PRO A 59 -3.28 26.68 -7.63
N GLY A 60 -2.24 26.95 -6.83
CA GLY A 60 -2.35 27.72 -5.59
C GLY A 60 -2.72 26.91 -4.35
N GLU A 61 -3.04 25.62 -4.50
CA GLU A 61 -3.27 24.71 -3.37
C GLU A 61 -1.95 24.09 -2.89
N PHE A 62 -1.89 23.78 -1.59
CA PHE A 62 -0.72 23.16 -0.98
C PHE A 62 -0.39 21.82 -1.65
N GLY A 63 0.89 21.62 -2.01
CA GLY A 63 1.38 20.37 -2.60
C GLY A 63 1.33 20.37 -4.13
N ASN A 64 0.68 21.35 -4.77
CA ASN A 64 0.63 21.44 -6.24
C ASN A 64 2.05 21.56 -6.85
N GLU A 65 2.96 22.23 -6.16
CA GLU A 65 4.37 22.38 -6.55
C GLU A 65 5.14 21.05 -6.63
N THR A 66 4.63 20.00 -5.99
CA THR A 66 5.23 18.66 -6.04
C THR A 66 4.85 17.87 -7.30
N TRP A 67 3.98 18.43 -8.15
CA TRP A 67 3.60 17.87 -9.44
C TRP A 67 4.35 18.60 -10.56
N GLY A 68 5.57 18.13 -10.82
CA GLY A 68 6.42 18.66 -11.86
C GLY A 68 5.78 18.58 -13.25
N ASN A 69 6.22 19.46 -14.14
CA ASN A 69 5.71 19.61 -15.49
C ASN A 69 4.19 19.87 -15.59
N GLU A 70 3.57 20.42 -14.54
CA GLU A 70 2.11 20.60 -14.46
C GLU A 70 1.31 19.30 -14.60
N SER A 71 1.92 18.17 -14.22
CA SER A 71 1.34 16.84 -14.39
C SER A 71 0.02 16.61 -13.65
N TRP A 72 -0.28 17.46 -12.65
CA TRP A 72 -1.58 17.52 -11.97
C TRP A 72 -2.76 17.76 -12.93
N LYS A 73 -2.53 18.32 -14.13
CA LYS A 73 -3.59 18.60 -15.13
C LYS A 73 -4.18 17.34 -15.77
N TRP A 74 -3.41 16.26 -15.85
CA TRP A 74 -3.81 15.02 -16.52
C TRP A 74 -3.72 13.78 -15.63
N SER A 75 -2.85 13.79 -14.61
CA SER A 75 -2.71 12.65 -13.72
C SER A 75 -4.01 12.39 -12.97
N GLY A 76 -4.31 11.11 -12.75
CA GLY A 76 -5.47 10.67 -11.98
C GLY A 76 -5.09 9.70 -10.87
N GLY A 77 -6.07 8.99 -10.34
CA GLY A 77 -5.89 8.19 -9.13
C GLY A 77 -5.77 9.11 -7.92
N ALA A 78 -4.82 8.82 -7.01
CA ALA A 78 -4.73 9.48 -5.70
C ALA A 78 -6.11 9.52 -5.03
N ASN A 79 -6.80 8.39 -5.09
CA ASN A 79 -8.18 8.21 -4.65
C ASN A 79 -8.24 7.50 -3.31
N VAL A 80 -9.37 7.66 -2.61
CA VAL A 80 -9.68 6.89 -1.41
C VAL A 80 -10.64 5.77 -1.79
N TRP A 81 -10.11 4.61 -2.14
CA TRP A 81 -10.89 3.43 -2.54
C TRP A 81 -11.25 2.53 -1.37
N SER A 82 -10.52 2.62 -0.26
CA SER A 82 -10.78 1.89 0.98
C SER A 82 -11.73 2.65 1.91
N ASN A 83 -12.04 2.04 3.06
CA ASN A 83 -12.79 2.70 4.12
C ASN A 83 -11.97 3.84 4.76
N MET A 84 -12.67 4.80 5.37
CA MET A 84 -12.13 5.94 6.12
C MET A 84 -12.46 5.80 7.61
N SER A 85 -11.84 6.62 8.46
CA SER A 85 -12.16 6.70 9.90
C SER A 85 -12.60 8.10 10.30
N TYR A 86 -13.41 8.21 11.35
CA TYR A 86 -13.92 9.47 11.89
C TYR A 86 -13.74 9.51 13.41
N ASP A 87 -13.18 10.61 13.92
CA ASP A 87 -13.19 10.93 15.34
C ASP A 87 -14.27 12.00 15.62
N PRO A 88 -15.38 11.64 16.29
CA PRO A 88 -16.46 12.58 16.60
C PRO A 88 -16.09 13.62 17.67
N GLU A 89 -15.09 13.36 18.52
CA GLU A 89 -14.68 14.32 19.54
C GLU A 89 -13.87 15.46 18.93
N LEU A 90 -13.04 15.14 17.93
CA LEU A 90 -12.24 16.13 17.20
C LEU A 90 -12.99 16.72 15.99
N GLY A 91 -14.00 16.00 15.47
CA GLY A 91 -14.64 16.35 14.20
C GLY A 91 -13.76 16.02 12.98
N TYR A 92 -12.80 15.10 13.11
CA TYR A 92 -11.80 14.83 12.07
C TYR A 92 -12.05 13.52 11.33
N ILE A 93 -11.87 13.55 10.01
CA ILE A 93 -11.85 12.37 9.14
C ILE A 93 -10.43 12.06 8.67
N TYR A 94 -10.12 10.77 8.53
CA TYR A 94 -8.81 10.27 8.14
C TYR A 94 -8.92 9.52 6.82
N LEU A 95 -8.27 10.06 5.79
CA LEU A 95 -8.34 9.62 4.41
C LEU A 95 -7.08 8.82 4.03
N PRO A 96 -7.18 7.49 3.85
CA PRO A 96 -6.10 6.70 3.27
C PRO A 96 -6.07 6.89 1.74
N VAL A 97 -5.21 7.80 1.26
CA VAL A 97 -5.10 8.14 -0.17
C VAL A 97 -4.16 7.17 -0.88
N GLY A 98 -4.62 6.61 -1.99
CA GLY A 98 -3.88 5.66 -2.83
C GLY A 98 -2.84 6.30 -3.76
N SER A 99 -2.29 5.48 -4.66
CA SER A 99 -1.27 5.88 -5.63
C SER A 99 -1.87 6.68 -6.79
N PRO A 100 -1.07 7.50 -7.50
CA PRO A 100 -1.49 8.12 -8.73
C PRO A 100 -1.28 7.18 -9.93
N VAL A 101 -2.16 7.27 -10.91
CA VAL A 101 -2.05 6.47 -12.14
C VAL A 101 -0.92 7.03 -13.02
N THR A 102 -0.04 6.21 -13.59
CA THR A 102 0.06 4.74 -13.50
C THR A 102 0.89 4.27 -12.31
N ASP A 103 0.59 3.08 -11.78
CA ASP A 103 1.08 2.69 -10.44
C ASP A 103 2.54 2.20 -10.40
N TYR A 104 3.10 1.80 -11.55
CA TYR A 104 4.46 1.24 -11.67
C TYR A 104 5.41 2.10 -12.54
N TYR A 105 4.94 3.27 -12.98
CA TYR A 105 5.72 4.24 -13.74
C TYR A 105 5.18 5.65 -13.48
N GLY A 106 6.07 6.57 -13.14
CA GLY A 106 5.82 7.96 -12.78
C GLY A 106 6.53 8.99 -13.67
N GLY A 107 7.21 8.59 -14.74
CA GLY A 107 7.97 9.52 -15.59
C GLY A 107 7.15 10.65 -16.25
N HIS A 108 5.82 10.51 -16.38
CA HIS A 108 4.91 11.58 -16.83
C HIS A 108 4.42 12.50 -15.70
N ARG A 109 4.76 12.18 -14.45
CA ARG A 109 4.36 12.89 -13.22
C ARG A 109 5.54 13.08 -12.25
N PRO A 110 6.63 13.77 -12.66
CA PRO A 110 7.79 13.93 -11.81
C PRO A 110 7.47 14.67 -10.50
N GLY A 111 8.16 14.31 -9.42
CA GLY A 111 8.01 14.91 -8.09
C GLY A 111 7.23 14.03 -7.11
N ASP A 112 7.10 14.48 -5.86
CA ASP A 112 6.55 13.63 -4.79
C ASP A 112 5.06 13.34 -4.93
N ASN A 113 4.35 14.09 -5.77
CA ASN A 113 2.94 13.88 -6.11
C ASN A 113 1.98 13.96 -4.90
N LEU A 114 2.16 14.93 -3.99
CA LEU A 114 1.24 15.11 -2.86
C LEU A 114 -0.18 15.39 -3.33
N PHE A 115 -1.23 14.75 -2.82
CA PHE A 115 -1.31 13.93 -1.61
C PHE A 115 -1.40 12.42 -1.87
N ALA A 116 -0.83 11.92 -2.96
CA ALA A 116 -0.81 10.49 -3.22
C ALA A 116 -0.05 9.72 -2.11
N ASN A 117 -0.46 8.47 -1.87
CA ASN A 117 0.10 7.57 -0.85
C ASN A 117 0.21 8.23 0.53
N SER A 118 -0.79 9.01 0.91
CA SER A 118 -0.78 9.79 2.15
C SER A 118 -1.99 9.50 3.02
N LEU A 119 -1.81 9.65 4.33
CA LEU A 119 -2.90 9.73 5.28
C LEU A 119 -3.19 11.21 5.44
N VAL A 120 -4.37 11.64 5.01
CA VAL A 120 -4.79 13.03 5.08
C VAL A 120 -5.87 13.16 6.15
N CYS A 121 -5.66 14.03 7.12
CA CYS A 121 -6.63 14.37 8.15
C CYS A 121 -7.34 15.67 7.75
N LEU A 122 -8.68 15.62 7.65
CA LEU A 122 -9.51 16.78 7.34
C LEU A 122 -10.50 17.07 8.47
N ASP A 123 -10.90 18.33 8.60
CA ASP A 123 -12.11 18.69 9.30
C ASP A 123 -13.34 18.16 8.52
N ALA A 124 -14.24 17.45 9.20
CA ALA A 124 -15.38 16.80 8.57
C ALA A 124 -16.43 17.78 8.04
N GLU A 125 -16.53 18.96 8.65
CA GLU A 125 -17.53 19.97 8.32
C GLU A 125 -17.09 20.81 7.12
N THR A 126 -15.82 21.22 7.10
CA THR A 126 -15.29 22.16 6.11
C THR A 126 -14.46 21.51 5.00
N GLY A 127 -13.95 20.30 5.22
CA GLY A 127 -13.01 19.65 4.31
C GLY A 127 -11.61 20.25 4.34
N GLU A 128 -11.33 21.17 5.28
CA GLU A 128 -10.01 21.78 5.42
C GLU A 128 -8.99 20.78 5.93
N ARG A 129 -7.78 20.82 5.36
CA ARG A 129 -6.68 19.94 5.76
C ARG A 129 -6.10 20.35 7.11
N VAL A 130 -6.22 19.47 8.10
CA VAL A 130 -5.62 19.64 9.43
C VAL A 130 -4.14 19.26 9.38
N TRP A 131 -3.85 18.02 9.00
CA TRP A 131 -2.49 17.49 8.85
C TRP A 131 -2.46 16.38 7.79
N HIS A 132 -1.27 16.00 7.34
CA HIS A 132 -1.09 14.81 6.50
C HIS A 132 0.30 14.22 6.71
N PHE A 133 0.46 12.95 6.33
CA PHE A 133 1.76 12.29 6.20
C PHE A 133 1.81 11.45 4.93
N GLN A 134 2.87 11.58 4.13
CA GLN A 134 3.07 10.80 2.91
C GLN A 134 3.96 9.58 3.20
N PHE A 135 3.46 8.38 2.89
CA PHE A 135 4.12 7.10 3.17
C PHE A 135 5.02 6.61 2.04
N VAL A 136 4.80 7.12 0.82
CA VAL A 136 5.61 6.80 -0.35
C VAL A 136 5.81 8.07 -1.16
N HIS A 137 7.06 8.53 -1.23
CA HIS A 137 7.45 9.63 -2.09
C HIS A 137 7.56 9.12 -3.53
N HIS A 138 6.86 9.76 -4.47
CA HIS A 138 6.89 9.38 -5.89
C HIS A 138 6.65 7.87 -6.11
N ALA A 139 5.42 7.40 -5.85
CA ALA A 139 5.11 5.98 -5.87
C ALA A 139 5.23 5.34 -7.27
N VAL A 140 5.87 4.16 -7.35
CA VAL A 140 6.01 3.33 -8.56
C VAL A 140 5.88 1.82 -8.23
N TRP A 141 5.05 1.47 -7.24
CA TRP A 141 4.93 0.10 -6.72
C TRP A 141 3.50 -0.38 -6.46
N ASP A 142 2.48 0.47 -6.67
CA ASP A 142 1.11 0.25 -6.14
C ASP A 142 1.10 0.01 -4.60
N TYR A 143 1.70 0.93 -3.85
CA TYR A 143 1.72 0.90 -2.38
C TYR A 143 0.67 1.82 -1.76
N ASP A 144 -0.56 1.62 -2.18
CA ASP A 144 -1.74 2.28 -1.64
C ASP A 144 -1.90 2.06 -0.13
N LEU A 145 -2.54 3.01 0.53
CA LEU A 145 -3.05 2.81 1.89
C LEU A 145 -4.38 2.05 1.76
N PRO A 146 -4.45 0.79 2.21
CA PRO A 146 -5.49 -0.08 1.68
C PRO A 146 -6.69 -0.22 2.60
N ALA A 147 -6.69 0.41 3.77
CA ALA A 147 -7.70 0.21 4.81
C ALA A 147 -7.91 1.47 5.64
N ALA A 148 -9.08 1.52 6.28
CA ALA A 148 -9.37 2.52 7.31
C ALA A 148 -8.31 2.46 8.41
N PRO A 149 -7.71 3.60 8.79
CA PRO A 149 -6.78 3.64 9.90
C PRO A 149 -7.50 3.37 11.22
N ASN A 150 -6.88 2.63 12.13
CA ASN A 150 -7.46 2.37 13.44
C ASN A 150 -7.28 3.59 14.36
N LEU A 151 -8.37 4.14 14.89
CA LEU A 151 -8.31 5.11 15.99
C LEU A 151 -8.16 4.33 17.29
N ILE A 152 -7.03 4.51 17.97
CA ILE A 152 -6.63 3.70 19.13
C ILE A 152 -6.20 4.61 20.28
N ASP A 153 -6.52 4.21 21.50
CA ASP A 153 -6.05 4.86 22.71
C ASP A 153 -4.96 3.98 23.32
N ILE A 154 -3.74 4.51 23.43
CA ILE A 154 -2.55 3.77 23.86
C ILE A 154 -1.80 4.54 24.95
N THR A 155 -0.91 3.87 25.66
CA THR A 155 0.00 4.49 26.64
C THR A 155 1.43 4.14 26.26
N VAL A 156 2.23 5.14 25.88
CA VAL A 156 3.63 4.96 25.50
C VAL A 156 4.49 5.71 26.52
N ASP A 157 5.45 5.01 27.13
CA ASP A 157 6.34 5.58 28.17
C ASP A 157 5.58 6.28 29.31
N GLY A 158 4.41 5.73 29.67
CA GLY A 158 3.53 6.27 30.71
C GLY A 158 2.66 7.46 30.29
N GLN A 159 2.73 7.91 29.04
CA GLN A 159 1.91 8.99 28.50
C GLN A 159 0.71 8.43 27.70
N PRO A 160 -0.53 8.80 28.05
CA PRO A 160 -1.70 8.42 27.26
C PRO A 160 -1.73 9.21 25.95
N ILE A 161 -1.94 8.52 24.84
CA ILE A 161 -2.00 9.10 23.49
C ILE A 161 -3.25 8.60 22.78
N LYS A 162 -4.03 9.54 22.26
CA LYS A 162 -5.12 9.29 21.31
C LYS A 162 -4.51 9.19 19.92
N ALA A 163 -4.24 7.98 19.47
CA ALA A 163 -3.48 7.71 18.27
C ALA A 163 -4.34 7.27 17.09
N VAL A 164 -3.77 7.39 15.90
CA VAL A 164 -4.25 6.82 14.64
C VAL A 164 -3.16 5.91 14.09
N ALA A 165 -3.50 4.64 13.83
CA ALA A 165 -2.58 3.63 13.33
C ALA A 165 -2.98 3.23 11.90
N GLN A 166 -2.08 3.44 10.94
CA GLN A 166 -2.26 3.06 9.54
C GLN A 166 -1.38 1.85 9.21
N ILE A 167 -2.02 0.72 8.91
CA ILE A 167 -1.33 -0.42 8.27
C ILE A 167 -1.17 -0.12 6.76
N THR A 168 -0.04 -0.54 6.18
CA THR A 168 0.28 -0.21 4.78
C THR A 168 0.61 -1.44 3.95
N LYS A 169 0.45 -1.41 2.62
CA LYS A 169 0.80 -2.55 1.75
C LYS A 169 2.25 -3.02 1.92
N GLN A 170 3.18 -2.17 2.35
CA GLN A 170 4.59 -2.50 2.59
C GLN A 170 4.85 -3.40 3.80
N GLY A 171 3.87 -3.63 4.66
CA GLY A 171 4.04 -4.43 5.88
C GLY A 171 4.33 -3.61 7.15
N PHE A 172 4.23 -2.29 7.08
CA PHE A 172 4.42 -1.38 8.20
C PHE A 172 3.10 -0.98 8.86
N THR A 173 3.18 -0.67 10.15
CA THR A 173 2.16 0.10 10.86
C THR A 173 2.79 1.44 11.24
N PHE A 174 2.25 2.53 10.72
CA PHE A 174 2.64 3.87 11.12
C PHE A 174 1.64 4.42 12.14
N VAL A 175 2.13 5.14 13.15
CA VAL A 175 1.29 5.59 14.26
C VAL A 175 1.57 7.05 14.57
N PHE A 176 0.49 7.83 14.63
CA PHE A 176 0.52 9.26 14.88
C PHE A 176 -0.42 9.61 16.02
N ASP A 177 -0.13 10.68 16.76
CA ASP A 177 -1.17 11.38 17.51
C ASP A 177 -2.24 11.87 16.53
N ARG A 178 -3.50 11.48 16.77
CA ARG A 178 -4.54 11.65 15.75
C ARG A 178 -5.01 13.10 15.60
N ALA A 179 -4.83 13.93 16.63
CA ALA A 179 -5.17 15.34 16.55
C ALA A 179 -4.11 16.14 15.77
N THR A 180 -2.83 15.80 15.93
CA THR A 180 -1.72 16.64 15.47
C THR A 180 -0.94 16.07 14.29
N GLY A 181 -1.03 14.76 14.02
CA GLY A 181 -0.23 14.08 13.02
C GLY A 181 1.23 13.87 13.43
N GLN A 182 1.59 14.14 14.70
CA GLN A 182 2.94 13.89 15.19
C GLN A 182 3.19 12.39 15.31
N PRO A 183 4.30 11.85 14.76
CA PRO A 183 4.62 10.43 14.91
C PRO A 183 4.78 10.04 16.38
N VAL A 184 4.17 8.94 16.79
CA VAL A 184 4.33 8.39 18.15
C VAL A 184 5.75 7.84 18.35
N TRP A 185 6.31 7.21 17.32
CA TRP A 185 7.70 6.77 17.28
C TRP A 185 8.41 7.39 16.08
N PRO A 186 9.76 7.51 16.13
CA PRO A 186 10.52 8.08 15.02
C PRO A 186 10.25 7.37 13.69
N ILE A 187 10.20 8.18 12.63
CA ILE A 187 10.17 7.72 11.24
C ILE A 187 11.46 8.22 10.59
N GLU A 188 12.22 7.30 10.00
CA GLU A 188 13.50 7.58 9.37
C GLU A 188 13.37 7.65 7.86
N GLU A 189 13.92 8.69 7.26
CA GLU A 189 14.17 8.72 5.82
C GLU A 189 15.39 7.86 5.49
N ARG A 190 15.18 6.77 4.74
CA ARG A 190 16.26 5.86 4.37
C ARG A 190 16.50 5.89 2.86
N PRO A 191 17.78 5.88 2.41
CA PRO A 191 18.10 5.79 0.98
C PRO A 191 17.51 4.55 0.32
N VAL A 192 16.98 4.71 -0.89
CA VAL A 192 16.44 3.61 -1.71
C VAL A 192 17.10 3.61 -3.09
N PRO A 193 17.11 2.46 -3.81
CA PRO A 193 17.71 2.39 -5.13
C PRO A 193 17.04 3.37 -6.12
N PRO A 194 17.80 4.09 -6.95
CA PRO A 194 17.23 4.97 -7.97
C PRO A 194 16.67 4.16 -9.15
N SER A 195 15.69 4.71 -9.85
CA SER A 195 15.21 4.12 -11.11
C SER A 195 16.29 4.18 -12.21
N THR A 196 16.26 3.17 -13.09
CA THR A 196 17.06 3.10 -14.31
C THR A 196 16.22 3.29 -15.57
N VAL A 197 14.90 3.45 -15.42
CA VAL A 197 13.96 3.58 -16.54
C VAL A 197 14.07 4.99 -17.14
N PRO A 198 14.17 5.13 -18.47
CA PRO A 198 14.23 6.44 -19.12
C PRO A 198 13.02 7.34 -18.76
N GLY A 199 13.32 8.60 -18.40
CA GLY A 199 12.32 9.58 -18.01
C GLY A 199 11.76 9.39 -16.58
N GLU A 200 12.12 8.31 -15.89
CA GLU A 200 11.72 8.08 -14.51
C GLU A 200 12.69 8.75 -13.52
N ARG A 201 12.14 9.32 -12.45
CA ARG A 201 12.93 9.90 -11.37
C ARG A 201 12.27 9.63 -10.03
N THR A 202 12.71 8.54 -9.40
CA THR A 202 12.28 8.16 -8.05
C THR A 202 12.87 9.06 -6.97
N SER A 203 12.18 9.13 -5.83
CA SER A 203 12.70 9.79 -4.62
C SER A 203 14.02 9.14 -4.16
N PRO A 204 15.00 9.93 -3.64
CA PRO A 204 16.25 9.39 -3.08
C PRO A 204 16.05 8.62 -1.77
N THR A 205 14.99 8.93 -1.02
CA THR A 205 14.67 8.30 0.27
C THR A 205 13.20 7.92 0.35
N GLN A 206 12.88 7.03 1.29
CA GLN A 206 11.52 6.69 1.68
C GLN A 206 11.40 6.65 3.20
N PRO A 207 10.20 6.85 3.77
CA PRO A 207 9.97 6.80 5.20
C PRO A 207 9.91 5.35 5.72
N TYR A 208 10.57 5.11 6.85
CA TYR A 208 10.58 3.85 7.58
C TYR A 208 10.23 4.09 9.06
N PRO A 209 9.09 3.59 9.56
CA PRO A 209 8.77 3.72 10.97
C PRO A 209 9.70 2.80 11.78
N THR A 210 10.21 3.32 12.89
CA THR A 210 11.06 2.53 13.80
C THR A 210 10.27 1.52 14.63
N LYS A 211 8.98 1.80 14.86
CA LYS A 211 8.06 0.94 15.61
C LYS A 211 6.61 1.05 15.09
N PRO A 212 5.80 -0.01 15.26
CA PRO A 212 6.24 -1.37 15.60
C PRO A 212 7.05 -2.03 14.46
N PRO A 213 7.79 -3.12 14.72
CA PRO A 213 8.46 -3.87 13.66
C PRO A 213 7.48 -4.34 12.58
N LEU A 214 8.03 -4.64 11.39
CA LEU A 214 7.27 -5.22 10.29
C LEU A 214 6.36 -6.38 10.74
N TYR A 215 5.07 -6.25 10.42
CA TYR A 215 4.13 -7.35 10.61
C TYR A 215 4.22 -8.37 9.47
N LEU A 216 4.76 -7.98 8.32
CA LEU A 216 5.01 -8.84 7.16
C LEU A 216 6.40 -8.59 6.57
N THR A 217 7.08 -9.66 6.15
CA THR A 217 8.33 -9.54 5.41
C THR A 217 8.09 -8.86 4.05
N ASN A 218 9.06 -8.05 3.63
CA ASN A 218 9.01 -7.30 2.38
C ASN A 218 10.34 -7.38 1.64
N GLY A 219 10.34 -6.89 0.41
CA GLY A 219 11.44 -7.10 -0.52
C GLY A 219 11.38 -8.48 -1.18
N SER A 220 12.05 -8.54 -2.32
CA SER A 220 12.27 -9.74 -3.11
C SER A 220 13.74 -10.09 -2.97
N LEU A 221 14.07 -10.92 -1.97
CA LEU A 221 15.46 -11.30 -1.67
C LEU A 221 15.70 -12.78 -2.01
N GLU A 222 16.92 -13.10 -2.43
CA GLU A 222 17.33 -14.48 -2.76
C GLU A 222 17.18 -15.45 -1.56
N GLU A 223 17.38 -14.94 -0.34
CA GLU A 223 17.21 -15.71 0.90
C GLU A 223 15.76 -16.10 1.20
N ASP A 224 14.80 -15.43 0.57
CA ASP A 224 13.37 -15.71 0.73
C ASP A 224 12.82 -16.71 -0.30
N LEU A 225 13.62 -17.11 -1.29
CA LEU A 225 13.23 -18.12 -2.26
C LEU A 225 12.96 -19.46 -1.56
N ILE A 226 12.08 -20.27 -2.15
CA ILE A 226 11.80 -21.60 -1.62
C ILE A 226 13.08 -22.44 -1.51
N ASP A 227 13.13 -23.24 -0.46
CA ASP A 227 14.26 -24.08 -0.08
C ASP A 227 13.82 -25.47 0.38
N PHE A 228 12.66 -25.94 -0.10
CA PHE A 228 12.10 -27.24 0.28
C PHE A 228 13.04 -28.41 -0.08
N THR A 229 13.83 -28.25 -1.15
CA THR A 229 14.91 -29.13 -1.61
C THR A 229 15.96 -28.28 -2.33
N ASP A 230 17.20 -28.75 -2.42
CA ASP A 230 18.26 -28.06 -3.16
C ASP A 230 17.91 -27.87 -4.65
N GLU A 231 17.25 -28.85 -5.29
CA GLU A 231 16.85 -28.77 -6.69
C GLU A 231 15.81 -27.67 -6.94
N LEU A 232 14.76 -27.61 -6.12
CA LEU A 232 13.75 -26.55 -6.17
C LEU A 232 14.32 -25.17 -5.87
N ARG A 233 15.28 -25.07 -4.93
CA ARG A 233 15.98 -23.81 -4.66
C ARG A 233 16.77 -23.36 -5.88
N ALA A 234 17.48 -24.27 -6.55
CA ALA A 234 18.23 -23.97 -7.76
C ALA A 234 17.31 -23.52 -8.92
N GLU A 235 16.17 -24.17 -9.11
CA GLU A 235 15.17 -23.76 -10.10
C GLU A 235 14.55 -22.39 -9.77
N ALA A 236 14.20 -22.13 -8.51
CA ALA A 236 13.70 -20.83 -8.07
C ALA A 236 14.73 -19.71 -8.32
N LEU A 237 16.00 -20.00 -8.05
CA LEU A 237 17.10 -19.07 -8.25
C LEU A 237 17.33 -18.74 -9.73
N GLU A 238 17.21 -19.73 -10.60
CA GLU A 238 17.29 -19.52 -12.05
C GLU A 238 16.16 -18.61 -12.56
N ILE A 239 14.92 -18.83 -12.11
CA ILE A 239 13.78 -17.96 -12.42
C ILE A 239 14.02 -16.54 -11.89
N TYR A 240 14.42 -16.42 -10.62
CA TYR A 240 14.64 -15.14 -9.95
C TYR A 240 15.69 -14.28 -10.66
N ARG A 241 16.80 -14.88 -11.11
CA ARG A 241 17.92 -14.17 -11.75
C ARG A 241 17.62 -13.60 -13.14
N GLN A 242 16.50 -14.00 -13.75
CA GLN A 242 16.05 -13.47 -15.03
C GLN A 242 15.32 -12.13 -14.90
N HIS A 243 15.05 -11.67 -13.68
CA HIS A 243 14.19 -10.54 -13.40
C HIS A 243 14.82 -9.57 -12.41
N SER A 244 14.43 -8.30 -12.49
CA SER A 244 14.83 -7.30 -11.52
C SER A 244 14.11 -7.54 -10.19
N ALA A 245 14.86 -7.55 -9.10
CA ALA A 245 14.37 -7.81 -7.75
C ALA A 245 15.35 -7.22 -6.73
N GLY A 246 14.89 -6.96 -5.51
CA GLY A 246 15.74 -6.38 -4.47
C GLY A 246 14.99 -6.04 -3.18
N PRO A 247 15.61 -5.26 -2.28
CA PRO A 247 14.97 -4.80 -1.06
C PRO A 247 13.70 -3.98 -1.33
N LEU A 248 12.90 -3.74 -0.28
CA LEU A 248 11.73 -2.86 -0.35
C LEU A 248 12.11 -1.52 -1.03
N TYR A 249 11.22 -1.02 -1.88
CA TYR A 249 11.40 0.17 -2.72
C TYR A 249 12.48 0.04 -3.80
N THR A 250 12.89 -1.17 -4.19
CA THR A 250 13.57 -1.36 -5.48
C THR A 250 12.58 -0.98 -6.59
N PRO A 251 12.84 0.08 -7.39
CA PRO A 251 11.91 0.49 -8.44
C PRO A 251 11.90 -0.51 -9.59
N PRO A 252 10.77 -0.70 -10.29
CA PRO A 252 10.73 -1.49 -11.51
C PRO A 252 11.72 -0.94 -12.56
N ALA A 253 12.43 -1.84 -13.23
CA ALA A 253 13.30 -1.62 -14.38
C ALA A 253 12.63 -2.09 -15.67
N LEU A 254 13.24 -1.81 -16.83
CA LEU A 254 12.77 -2.35 -18.11
C LEU A 254 12.86 -3.89 -18.11
N GLY A 255 11.84 -4.55 -18.66
CA GLY A 255 11.68 -6.00 -18.62
C GLY A 255 10.90 -6.47 -17.39
N GLY A 256 11.14 -7.71 -16.96
CA GLY A 256 10.41 -8.35 -15.86
C GLY A 256 10.94 -7.98 -14.47
N ASN A 257 10.02 -7.68 -13.55
CA ASN A 257 10.32 -7.23 -12.18
C ASN A 257 9.50 -8.00 -11.15
N ILE A 258 10.14 -8.40 -10.06
CA ILE A 258 9.48 -9.06 -8.92
C ILE A 258 9.30 -8.02 -7.81
N VAL A 259 8.09 -7.44 -7.72
CA VAL A 259 7.74 -6.42 -6.72
C VAL A 259 7.07 -7.11 -5.53
N ARG A 260 7.71 -7.05 -4.36
CA ARG A 260 7.21 -7.68 -3.11
C ARG A 260 7.28 -6.70 -1.94
N PRO A 261 6.16 -6.38 -1.28
CA PRO A 261 4.81 -6.86 -1.54
C PRO A 261 4.28 -6.42 -2.92
N GLY A 262 3.34 -7.17 -3.49
CA GLY A 262 2.72 -6.83 -4.78
C GLY A 262 1.53 -5.89 -4.64
N TRP A 263 0.71 -5.77 -5.69
CA TRP A 263 -0.50 -4.94 -5.72
C TRP A 263 -1.50 -5.27 -4.60
N SER A 264 -1.64 -6.55 -4.24
CA SER A 264 -2.46 -6.92 -3.09
C SER A 264 -1.85 -6.55 -1.73
N GLY A 265 -0.56 -6.19 -1.69
CA GLY A 265 0.16 -5.77 -0.51
C GLY A 265 0.20 -6.78 0.62
N GLY A 266 0.77 -6.32 1.73
CA GLY A 266 0.84 -7.06 2.98
C GLY A 266 -0.44 -6.98 3.79
N ALA A 267 -0.95 -5.78 4.05
CA ALA A 267 -2.35 -5.56 4.40
C ALA A 267 -3.14 -5.14 3.17
N ASN A 268 -4.46 -5.36 3.21
CA ASN A 268 -5.38 -4.88 2.19
C ASN A 268 -6.71 -4.41 2.84
N TRP A 269 -7.78 -4.35 2.06
CA TRP A 269 -9.12 -3.82 2.36
C TRP A 269 -9.77 -4.33 3.65
N TRP A 270 -9.35 -5.50 4.15
CA TRP A 270 -9.85 -6.11 5.38
C TRP A 270 -9.39 -5.41 6.68
N GLY A 271 -8.36 -4.55 6.63
CA GLY A 271 -7.93 -3.75 7.79
C GLY A 271 -7.28 -4.54 8.94
N ALA A 272 -7.24 -3.91 10.11
CA ALA A 272 -6.75 -4.52 11.36
C ALA A 272 -7.74 -4.32 12.49
N ALA A 273 -7.65 -5.16 13.52
CA ALA A 273 -8.50 -5.11 14.70
C ALA A 273 -7.69 -4.70 15.93
N PHE A 274 -8.20 -3.76 16.73
CA PHE A 274 -7.57 -3.32 17.97
C PHE A 274 -8.39 -3.77 19.18
N ASP A 275 -7.72 -4.34 20.18
CA ASP A 275 -8.31 -4.66 21.47
C ASP A 275 -7.90 -3.59 22.50
N PRO A 276 -8.82 -2.70 22.92
CA PRO A 276 -8.52 -1.61 23.85
C PRO A 276 -8.25 -2.10 25.28
N GLN A 277 -8.64 -3.32 25.66
CA GLN A 277 -8.36 -3.84 27.00
C GLN A 277 -6.91 -4.28 27.15
N THR A 278 -6.32 -4.81 26.07
CA THR A 278 -4.95 -5.31 26.05
C THR A 278 -3.96 -4.39 25.35
N GLY A 279 -4.45 -3.37 24.62
CA GLY A 279 -3.62 -2.46 23.82
C GLY A 279 -3.01 -3.14 22.58
N ARG A 280 -3.65 -4.19 22.07
CA ARG A 280 -3.09 -5.03 21.00
C ARG A 280 -3.76 -4.78 19.66
N LEU A 281 -2.95 -4.64 18.61
CA LEU A 281 -3.40 -4.59 17.23
C LEU A 281 -3.13 -5.93 16.54
N TYR A 282 -4.15 -6.49 15.92
CA TYR A 282 -4.10 -7.75 15.17
C TYR A 282 -4.18 -7.45 13.68
N VAL A 283 -3.13 -7.81 12.93
CA VAL A 283 -2.98 -7.51 11.51
C VAL A 283 -2.95 -8.81 10.70
N PRO A 284 -4.05 -9.18 10.03
CA PRO A 284 -4.01 -10.24 9.01
C PRO A 284 -3.26 -9.73 7.77
N SER A 285 -2.38 -10.56 7.22
CA SER A 285 -1.51 -10.19 6.11
C SER A 285 -1.27 -11.31 5.10
N TRP A 286 -0.91 -10.91 3.88
CA TRP A 286 -0.64 -11.78 2.74
C TRP A 286 0.72 -11.43 2.11
N ALA A 287 1.65 -12.39 2.04
CA ALA A 287 2.98 -12.27 1.44
C ALA A 287 2.95 -12.34 -0.10
N HIS A 288 2.04 -11.60 -0.72
CA HIS A 288 1.88 -11.54 -2.17
C HIS A 288 3.03 -10.77 -2.84
N PHE A 289 3.41 -11.14 -4.06
CA PHE A 289 4.29 -10.37 -4.94
C PHE A 289 3.63 -10.17 -6.30
N SER A 290 3.98 -9.12 -7.02
CA SER A 290 3.55 -8.87 -8.40
C SER A 290 4.72 -9.07 -9.34
N PHE A 291 4.46 -9.73 -10.47
CA PHE A 291 5.38 -9.71 -11.59
C PHE A 291 4.97 -8.60 -12.56
N VAL A 292 5.81 -7.56 -12.64
CA VAL A 292 5.56 -6.35 -13.42
C VAL A 292 6.51 -6.32 -14.60
N VAL A 293 5.98 -6.26 -15.81
CA VAL A 293 6.77 -6.08 -17.02
C VAL A 293 6.69 -4.60 -17.42
N LEU A 294 7.84 -3.93 -17.52
CA LEU A 294 7.92 -2.59 -18.10
C LEU A 294 8.46 -2.68 -19.52
N GLU A 295 7.65 -2.24 -20.48
CA GLU A 295 8.01 -2.21 -21.90
C GLU A 295 7.97 -0.80 -22.46
N ALA A 296 8.58 -0.60 -23.63
CA ALA A 296 8.44 0.65 -24.35
C ALA A 296 6.96 0.94 -24.66
N GLY A 297 6.62 2.22 -24.72
CA GLY A 297 5.31 2.70 -25.16
C GLY A 297 4.90 2.15 -26.52
N ASP A 298 3.60 2.02 -26.73
CA ASP A 298 3.01 1.70 -28.03
C ASP A 298 2.17 2.90 -28.51
N PRO A 299 2.75 3.82 -29.30
CA PRO A 299 2.07 5.04 -29.72
C PRO A 299 0.79 4.81 -30.53
N ALA A 300 0.60 3.62 -31.10
CA ALA A 300 -0.63 3.29 -31.81
C ALA A 300 -1.83 3.12 -30.86
N ASN A 301 -1.58 2.69 -29.61
CA ASN A 301 -2.62 2.29 -28.65
C ASN A 301 -2.54 3.01 -27.30
N SER A 302 -1.46 3.75 -27.04
CA SER A 302 -1.13 4.35 -25.74
C SER A 302 -0.32 5.65 -25.91
N ASP A 303 -0.46 6.59 -24.98
CA ASP A 303 0.38 7.80 -24.86
C ASP A 303 1.43 7.70 -23.74
N LEU A 304 1.54 6.52 -23.10
CA LEU A 304 2.60 6.23 -22.16
C LEU A 304 3.90 5.93 -22.92
N THR A 305 5.00 6.53 -22.47
CA THR A 305 6.35 6.26 -22.98
C THR A 305 6.90 4.93 -22.48
N ILE A 306 6.43 4.47 -21.32
CA ILE A 306 6.73 3.18 -20.71
C ILE A 306 5.41 2.59 -20.25
N ARG A 307 5.14 1.35 -20.64
CA ARG A 307 3.91 0.64 -20.31
C ARG A 307 4.17 -0.41 -19.23
N PRO A 308 3.57 -0.26 -18.04
CA PRO A 308 3.55 -1.32 -17.05
C PRO A 308 2.45 -2.34 -17.36
N GLN A 309 2.79 -3.62 -17.22
CA GLN A 309 1.83 -4.72 -17.26
C GLN A 309 2.07 -5.67 -16.09
N VAL A 310 1.02 -5.90 -15.30
CA VAL A 310 1.04 -6.95 -14.27
C VAL A 310 0.72 -8.29 -14.94
N SER A 311 1.52 -9.30 -14.63
CA SER A 311 1.37 -10.66 -15.12
C SER A 311 1.71 -11.68 -14.03
N ASN A 312 1.60 -12.97 -14.35
CA ASN A 312 1.92 -14.05 -13.42
C ASN A 312 3.34 -14.58 -13.68
N LEU A 313 4.13 -14.74 -12.62
CA LEU A 313 5.42 -15.44 -12.67
C LEU A 313 5.29 -16.79 -11.95
N PRO A 314 5.20 -17.92 -12.67
CA PRO A 314 5.19 -19.22 -12.02
C PRO A 314 6.53 -19.47 -11.33
N GLY A 315 6.49 -20.01 -10.12
CA GLY A 315 7.68 -20.54 -9.47
C GLY A 315 8.02 -21.97 -9.96
N PRO A 316 9.05 -22.58 -9.38
CA PRO A 316 9.58 -23.86 -9.84
C PRO A 316 8.51 -24.95 -9.72
N ARG A 317 8.27 -25.67 -10.83
CA ARG A 317 7.27 -26.75 -10.94
C ARG A 317 5.86 -26.36 -10.49
N GLY A 318 5.50 -25.07 -10.64
CA GLY A 318 4.20 -24.54 -10.23
C GLY A 318 4.07 -24.26 -8.73
N LEU A 319 5.15 -24.40 -7.96
CA LEU A 319 5.19 -23.94 -6.56
C LEU A 319 5.32 -22.41 -6.50
N PRO A 320 4.98 -21.80 -5.35
CA PRO A 320 5.31 -20.40 -5.10
C PRO A 320 6.81 -20.14 -5.21
N LEU A 321 7.19 -18.95 -5.67
CA LEU A 321 8.59 -18.56 -5.80
C LEU A 321 9.27 -18.34 -4.43
N PHE A 322 8.53 -17.79 -3.47
CA PHE A 322 9.00 -17.49 -2.12
C PHE A 322 8.52 -18.53 -1.10
N LYS A 323 9.30 -18.70 -0.02
CA LYS A 323 8.99 -19.61 1.09
C LYS A 323 7.85 -19.08 1.98
N PRO A 324 7.10 -19.97 2.67
CA PRO A 324 6.04 -19.57 3.59
C PRO A 324 6.56 -18.78 4.81
N PRO A 325 5.68 -18.07 5.56
CA PRO A 325 4.22 -18.07 5.45
C PRO A 325 3.69 -17.27 4.27
N TYR A 326 2.70 -17.82 3.57
CA TYR A 326 2.01 -17.12 2.49
C TYR A 326 1.03 -16.10 3.03
N SER A 327 0.30 -16.43 4.09
CA SER A 327 -0.51 -15.49 4.85
C SER A 327 -0.26 -15.68 6.34
N GLN A 328 -0.46 -14.65 7.13
CA GLN A 328 -0.25 -14.70 8.57
C GLN A 328 -1.12 -13.69 9.33
N LEU A 329 -1.35 -13.97 10.61
CA LEU A 329 -1.87 -13.01 11.58
C LEU A 329 -0.71 -12.57 12.47
N ALA A 330 -0.47 -11.28 12.55
CA ALA A 330 0.48 -10.70 13.51
C ALA A 330 -0.29 -10.02 14.66
N ALA A 331 0.27 -10.09 15.87
CA ALA A 331 -0.17 -9.29 17.00
C ALA A 331 0.94 -8.31 17.40
N LEU A 332 0.56 -7.04 17.54
CA LEU A 332 1.44 -5.95 17.92
C LEU A 332 0.98 -5.38 19.27
N ASP A 333 1.90 -5.18 20.20
CA ASP A 333 1.67 -4.38 21.40
C ASP A 333 1.84 -2.91 21.04
N MET A 334 0.75 -2.16 21.07
CA MET A 334 0.75 -0.75 20.67
C MET A 334 1.15 0.20 21.80
N ASN A 335 1.23 -0.27 23.05
CA ASN A 335 1.78 0.51 24.16
C ASN A 335 3.32 0.49 24.12
N ALA A 336 3.91 -0.64 23.71
CA ALA A 336 5.37 -0.79 23.60
C ALA A 336 5.92 -0.52 22.18
N GLY A 337 5.06 -0.62 21.16
CA GLY A 337 5.46 -0.60 19.76
C GLY A 337 6.27 -1.85 19.39
N GLU A 338 5.81 -3.02 19.82
CA GLU A 338 6.52 -4.30 19.66
C GLU A 338 5.66 -5.34 18.94
N LYS A 339 6.30 -6.27 18.22
CA LYS A 339 5.62 -7.44 17.67
C LYS A 339 5.64 -8.56 18.69
N LEU A 340 4.47 -8.99 19.15
CA LEU A 340 4.32 -10.06 20.13
C LEU A 340 4.51 -11.44 19.49
N TRP A 341 3.83 -11.67 18.38
CA TRP A 341 3.90 -12.92 17.62
C TRP A 341 3.35 -12.75 16.20
N SER A 342 3.66 -13.72 15.35
CA SER A 342 3.00 -13.92 14.05
C SER A 342 2.75 -15.41 13.86
N VAL A 343 1.55 -15.77 13.41
CA VAL A 343 1.16 -17.15 13.12
C VAL A 343 0.69 -17.28 11.68
N PRO A 344 1.08 -18.33 10.93
CA PRO A 344 0.58 -18.55 9.59
C PRO A 344 -0.95 -18.72 9.58
N LEU A 345 -1.60 -18.17 8.54
CA LEU A 345 -3.02 -18.34 8.26
C LEU A 345 -3.20 -19.01 6.89
N GLY A 346 -4.23 -19.85 6.76
CA GLY A 346 -4.55 -20.53 5.52
C GLY A 346 -3.62 -21.70 5.19
N ASP A 347 -3.79 -22.20 3.97
CA ASP A 347 -3.15 -23.41 3.49
C ASP A 347 -2.08 -23.12 2.44
N GLY A 348 -0.91 -23.76 2.57
CA GLY A 348 0.10 -23.77 1.51
C GLY A 348 -0.19 -24.82 0.44
N PRO A 349 0.68 -24.98 -0.57
CA PRO A 349 0.57 -26.05 -1.56
C PRO A 349 0.50 -27.42 -0.86
N ARG A 350 -0.66 -28.07 -0.86
CA ARG A 350 -0.89 -29.37 -0.19
C ARG A 350 -0.63 -30.56 -1.11
N ASP A 351 -0.83 -30.37 -2.41
CA ASP A 351 -0.85 -31.46 -3.40
C ASP A 351 0.44 -31.58 -4.21
N HIS A 352 1.55 -31.03 -3.70
CA HIS A 352 2.87 -31.13 -4.33
C HIS A 352 3.80 -32.03 -3.51
N GLU A 353 4.48 -32.98 -4.15
CA GLU A 353 5.31 -33.99 -3.48
C GLU A 353 6.46 -33.42 -2.63
N ALA A 354 6.92 -32.23 -3.00
CA ALA A 354 7.97 -31.51 -2.28
C ALA A 354 7.45 -30.61 -1.14
N SER A 355 6.13 -30.57 -0.88
CA SER A 355 5.57 -29.73 0.19
C SER A 355 5.95 -30.29 1.58
N PRO A 356 6.40 -29.44 2.53
CA PRO A 356 6.86 -29.88 3.86
C PRO A 356 5.85 -30.72 4.66
N ARG A 357 4.54 -30.53 4.45
CA ARG A 357 3.48 -31.34 5.08
C ARG A 357 3.18 -32.66 4.36
N SER A 358 3.52 -32.79 3.08
CA SER A 358 3.33 -34.04 2.32
C SER A 358 4.31 -35.14 2.80
N ALA A 359 5.50 -34.75 3.26
CA ALA A 359 6.50 -35.67 3.79
C ALA A 359 6.11 -36.25 5.16
N THR A 360 5.42 -35.49 6.00
CA THR A 360 4.96 -35.93 7.33
C THR A 360 3.77 -36.89 7.25
N THR A 361 2.89 -36.73 6.25
CA THR A 361 1.76 -37.64 6.02
C THR A 361 2.19 -38.96 5.34
N ARG A 362 3.22 -38.96 4.48
CA ARG A 362 3.76 -40.21 3.90
C ARG A 362 4.43 -41.13 4.94
N ARG A 363 4.99 -40.59 6.04
CA ARG A 363 5.53 -41.43 7.14
C ARG A 363 4.46 -42.02 8.06
N ALA A 364 3.27 -41.41 8.14
CA ALA A 364 2.15 -41.96 8.90
C ALA A 364 1.39 -43.04 8.11
N ALA A 365 1.28 -42.89 6.79
CA ALA A 365 0.59 -43.87 5.93
C ALA A 365 1.40 -45.15 5.65
N ALA A 366 2.71 -45.17 5.91
CA ALA A 366 3.55 -46.37 5.77
C ALA A 366 3.65 -47.20 7.07
N ARG A 367 2.84 -46.88 8.11
CA ARG A 367 2.78 -47.60 9.39
C ARG A 367 1.36 -48.02 9.81
N CYS A 368 0.42 -48.10 8.87
CA CYS A 368 -0.88 -48.74 9.09
C CYS A 368 -1.03 -49.96 8.18
#